data_AF-A0A7W7SPL5-F1
#
_entry.id   AF-A0A7W7SPL5-F1
#
_cell.length_a   1.000
_cell.length_b   1.000
_cell.length_c   1.000
_cell.angle_alpha   90.00
_cell.angle_beta   90.00
_cell.angle_gamma   90.00
#
_symmetry.space_group_name_H-M   'P 1'
#
loop_
_entity.id
_entity.type
_entity.pdbx_description
1 polymer ?
#
loop_
_entity_poly.entity_id
_entity_poly.type
_entity_poly.pdbx_seq_one_letter_code
_entity_poly.pdbx_strand_id
1 'polypeptide(L)'
;MSKQSHDIGWKKANREGAPTRGRAAAERRKAAKAARAAVLLARMETATLSAEWDEEFHVRERARAAGVLVAEEPQPAPEPGPQSVTPTRACRHCGEPFPVQGEGRWRYCSNACRAADRPSAPPAQGSMRDRPHRTLLGSK
;
A
#
# COMPACT_ATOMS: atom_id res chain seq x y z
N MET A 1 52.58 30.58 -11.24
CA MET A 1 51.62 30.81 -10.13
C MET A 1 51.43 29.52 -9.34
N SER A 2 52.46 29.09 -8.62
CA SER A 2 52.71 27.67 -8.32
C SER A 2 52.89 27.44 -6.80
N LYS A 3 52.33 26.33 -6.32
CA LYS A 3 52.35 25.79 -4.93
C LYS A 3 51.65 26.58 -3.82
N GLN A 4 51.81 27.91 -3.72
CA GLN A 4 51.33 28.65 -2.55
C GLN A 4 49.79 28.63 -2.39
N SER A 5 49.05 28.73 -3.50
CA SER A 5 47.58 28.68 -3.50
C SER A 5 47.03 27.31 -3.10
N HIS A 6 47.77 26.24 -3.38
CA HIS A 6 47.36 24.87 -3.09
C HIS A 6 47.46 24.56 -1.59
N ASP A 7 48.52 25.07 -0.93
CA ASP A 7 48.69 24.94 0.53
C ASP A 7 47.66 25.74 1.33
N ILE A 8 47.26 26.93 0.84
CA ILE A 8 46.25 27.76 1.50
C ILE A 8 44.87 27.08 1.43
N GLY A 9 44.52 26.48 0.29
CA GLY A 9 43.29 25.70 0.14
C GLY A 9 43.24 24.46 1.05
N TRP A 10 44.35 23.73 1.17
CA TRP A 10 44.44 22.54 2.03
C TRP A 10 44.34 22.89 3.53
N LYS A 11 45.01 23.95 3.97
CA LYS A 11 44.93 24.42 5.37
C LYS A 11 43.53 24.94 5.72
N LYS A 12 42.85 25.63 4.80
CA LYS A 12 41.48 26.13 4.99
C LYS A 12 40.47 24.96 5.11
N ALA A 13 40.56 23.96 4.24
CA ALA A 13 39.70 22.78 4.29
C ALA A 13 39.84 21.97 5.60
N ASN A 14 41.06 21.87 6.15
CA ASN A 14 41.29 21.21 7.44
C ASN A 14 40.82 22.06 8.64
N ARG A 15 40.91 23.39 8.55
CA ARG A 15 40.43 24.31 9.60
C ARG A 15 38.90 24.35 9.68
N GLU A 16 38.20 24.21 8.55
CA GLU A 16 36.73 24.26 8.47
C GLU A 16 36.06 22.90 8.77
N GLY A 17 36.82 21.88 9.20
CA GLY A 17 36.27 20.59 9.60
C GLY A 17 35.61 19.80 8.46
N ALA A 18 35.76 20.25 7.22
CA ALA A 18 35.18 19.59 6.06
C ALA A 18 35.81 18.18 5.93
N PRO A 19 35.00 17.10 5.94
CA PRO A 19 35.54 15.76 5.82
C PRO A 19 36.26 15.66 4.48
N THR A 20 37.57 15.47 4.54
CA THR A 20 38.37 15.20 3.34
C THR A 20 37.74 14.01 2.59
N ARG A 21 37.86 13.99 1.26
CA ARG A 21 37.32 12.89 0.44
C ARG A 21 37.72 11.51 0.97
N GLY A 22 38.90 11.38 1.58
CA GLY A 22 39.39 10.18 2.26
C GLY A 22 38.59 9.80 3.52
N ARG A 23 38.27 10.77 4.40
CA ARG A 23 37.48 10.52 5.61
C ARG A 23 36.05 10.11 5.27
N ALA A 24 35.43 10.78 4.30
CA ALA A 24 34.11 10.39 3.82
C ALA A 24 34.09 8.97 3.21
N ALA A 25 35.14 8.58 2.48
CA ALA A 25 35.28 7.23 1.96
C ALA A 25 35.52 6.18 3.05
N ALA A 26 36.24 6.52 4.12
CA ALA A 26 36.45 5.63 5.26
C ALA A 26 35.14 5.41 6.04
N GLU A 27 34.37 6.47 6.29
CA GLU A 27 33.07 6.37 6.97
C GLU A 27 32.06 5.54 6.15
N ARG A 28 32.02 5.70 4.83
CA ARG A 28 31.20 4.83 3.96
C ARG A 28 31.56 3.34 4.08
N ARG A 29 32.86 3.03 4.18
CA ARG A 29 33.31 1.63 4.38
C ARG A 29 32.94 1.10 5.77
N LYS A 30 33.07 1.91 6.81
CA LYS A 30 32.62 1.54 8.16
C LYS A 30 31.12 1.30 8.20
N ALA A 31 30.32 2.20 7.62
CA ALA A 31 28.87 2.05 7.51
C ALA A 31 28.49 0.79 6.73
N ALA A 32 29.17 0.50 5.60
CA ALA A 32 28.94 -0.72 4.84
C ALA A 32 29.28 -1.99 5.65
N LYS A 33 30.35 -1.96 6.45
CA LYS A 33 30.72 -3.09 7.34
C LYS A 33 29.68 -3.27 8.44
N ALA A 34 29.23 -2.18 9.07
CA ALA A 34 28.19 -2.21 10.08
C ALA A 34 26.87 -2.75 9.53
N ALA A 35 26.46 -2.29 8.33
CA ALA A 35 25.25 -2.78 7.67
C ALA A 35 25.32 -4.29 7.38
N ARG A 36 26.48 -4.80 6.92
CA ARG A 36 26.67 -6.25 6.72
C ARG A 36 26.58 -7.03 8.02
N ALA A 37 27.17 -6.51 9.10
CA ALA A 37 27.07 -7.14 10.42
C ALA A 37 25.63 -7.17 10.94
N ALA A 38 24.88 -6.07 10.78
CA ALA A 38 23.47 -6.00 11.16
C ALA A 38 22.61 -7.02 10.38
N VAL A 39 22.85 -7.19 9.08
CA VAL A 39 22.15 -8.20 8.27
C VAL A 39 22.44 -9.62 8.76
N LEU A 40 23.68 -9.92 9.17
CA LEU A 40 24.02 -11.23 9.72
C LEU A 40 23.33 -11.49 11.06
N LEU A 41 23.32 -10.49 11.96
CA LEU A 41 22.62 -10.60 13.23
C LEU A 41 21.12 -10.82 13.03
N ALA A 42 20.48 -10.02 12.17
CA ALA A 42 19.06 -10.19 11.85
C ALA A 42 18.77 -11.58 11.28
N ARG A 43 19.66 -12.14 10.44
CA ARG A 43 19.51 -13.51 9.94
C ARG A 43 19.60 -14.55 11.04
N MET A 44 20.52 -14.38 12.00
CA MET A 44 20.63 -15.28 13.14
C MET A 44 19.38 -15.19 14.03
N GLU A 45 18.89 -13.99 14.32
CA GLU A 45 17.64 -13.78 15.09
C GLU A 45 16.44 -14.42 14.39
N THR A 46 16.33 -14.29 13.06
CA THR A 46 15.26 -14.96 12.32
C THR A 46 15.40 -16.48 12.35
N ALA A 47 16.62 -17.01 12.33
CA ALA A 47 16.86 -18.44 12.41
C ALA A 47 16.52 -19.00 13.81
N THR A 48 16.84 -18.26 14.87
CA THR A 48 16.48 -18.66 16.24
C THR A 48 14.97 -18.65 16.44
N LEU A 49 14.28 -17.59 15.98
CA LEU A 49 12.83 -17.54 16.04
C LEU A 49 12.21 -18.69 15.24
N SER A 50 12.70 -18.98 14.03
CA SER A 50 12.19 -20.10 13.24
C SER A 50 12.35 -21.44 13.97
N ALA A 51 13.49 -21.67 14.62
CA ALA A 51 13.72 -22.89 15.38
C ALA A 51 12.78 -23.01 16.60
N GLU A 52 12.51 -21.90 17.30
CA GLU A 52 11.54 -21.88 18.40
C GLU A 52 10.12 -22.23 17.92
N TRP A 53 9.71 -21.69 16.77
CA TRP A 53 8.41 -22.01 16.15
C TRP A 53 8.31 -23.48 15.72
N ASP A 54 9.39 -24.05 15.14
CA ASP A 54 9.43 -25.46 14.76
C ASP A 54 9.32 -26.38 15.99
N GLU A 55 10.02 -26.06 17.08
CA GLU A 55 9.90 -26.78 18.36
C GLU A 55 8.48 -26.68 18.94
N GLU A 56 7.87 -25.48 18.95
CA GLU A 56 6.47 -25.32 19.41
C GLU A 56 5.52 -26.17 18.57
N PHE A 57 5.69 -26.17 17.25
CA PHE A 57 4.90 -27.00 16.34
C PHE A 57 5.04 -28.49 16.68
N HIS A 58 6.27 -28.98 16.86
CA HIS A 58 6.52 -30.37 17.22
C HIS A 58 5.95 -30.75 18.60
N VAL A 59 6.02 -29.86 19.57
CA VAL A 59 5.41 -30.05 20.90
C VAL A 59 3.87 -30.14 20.78
N ARG A 60 3.26 -29.23 20.01
CA ARG A 60 1.80 -29.21 19.79
C ARG A 60 1.33 -30.47 19.06
N GLU A 61 2.03 -30.90 18.01
CA GLU A 61 1.71 -32.12 17.29
C GLU A 61 1.87 -33.37 18.17
N ARG A 62 2.92 -33.42 19.01
CA ARG A 62 3.08 -34.52 19.98
C ARG A 62 1.93 -34.56 20.99
N ALA A 63 1.48 -33.41 21.49
CA ALA A 63 0.35 -33.35 22.41
C ALA A 63 -0.95 -33.82 21.76
N ARG A 64 -1.20 -33.41 20.50
CA ARG A 64 -2.33 -33.91 19.69
C ARG A 64 -2.27 -35.42 19.49
N ALA A 65 -1.11 -35.96 19.12
CA ALA A 65 -0.92 -37.40 18.92
C ALA A 65 -1.08 -38.19 20.23
N ALA A 66 -0.73 -37.61 21.37
CA ALA A 66 -0.91 -38.21 22.69
C ALA A 66 -2.38 -38.13 23.20
N GLY A 67 -3.29 -37.53 22.43
CA GLY A 67 -4.68 -37.32 22.85
C GLY A 67 -4.81 -36.34 24.03
N VAL A 68 -3.74 -35.60 24.36
CA VAL A 68 -3.79 -34.52 25.34
C VAL A 68 -4.45 -33.35 24.64
N LEU A 69 -5.71 -33.09 24.97
CA LEU A 69 -6.34 -31.82 24.65
C LEU A 69 -5.55 -30.74 25.39
N VAL A 70 -4.56 -30.16 24.71
CA VAL A 70 -4.04 -28.85 25.10
C VAL A 70 -5.25 -27.94 25.02
N ALA A 71 -5.78 -27.58 26.19
CA ALA A 71 -6.81 -26.57 26.27
C ALA A 71 -6.28 -25.37 25.51
N GLU A 72 -6.89 -25.09 24.36
CA GLU A 72 -6.75 -23.82 23.68
C GLU A 72 -6.97 -22.77 24.76
N GLU A 73 -5.94 -21.97 25.05
CA GLU A 73 -6.07 -20.83 25.96
C GLU A 73 -7.36 -20.11 25.53
N PRO A 74 -8.35 -19.96 26.42
CA PRO A 74 -9.68 -19.56 26.02
C PRO A 74 -9.55 -18.24 25.29
N GLN A 75 -9.76 -18.29 23.97
CA GLN A 75 -9.81 -17.06 23.18
C GLN A 75 -10.80 -16.16 23.90
N PRO A 76 -10.41 -14.95 24.32
CA PRO A 76 -11.37 -14.01 24.87
C PRO A 76 -12.48 -13.92 23.82
N ALA A 77 -13.71 -14.22 24.26
CA ALA A 77 -14.88 -14.20 23.39
C ALA A 77 -14.80 -12.94 22.52
N PRO A 78 -15.04 -13.03 21.20
CA PRO A 78 -14.94 -11.87 20.33
C PRO A 78 -15.82 -10.79 20.94
N GLU A 79 -15.18 -9.73 21.43
CA GLU A 79 -15.90 -8.56 21.89
C GLU A 79 -16.84 -8.17 20.75
N PRO A 80 -18.11 -7.84 21.03
CA PRO A 80 -19.01 -7.36 19.99
C PRO A 80 -18.32 -6.15 19.35
N GLY A 81 -17.78 -6.37 18.14
CA GLY A 81 -17.00 -5.39 17.43
C GLY A 81 -17.79 -4.09 17.28
N PRO A 82 -17.11 -2.94 17.09
CA PRO A 82 -17.77 -1.65 16.99
C PRO A 82 -18.88 -1.78 15.96
N GLN A 83 -20.13 -1.62 16.41
CA GLN A 83 -21.28 -1.66 15.55
C GLN A 83 -21.02 -0.63 14.46
N SER A 84 -20.72 -1.11 13.26
CA SER A 84 -20.47 -0.24 12.12
C SER A 84 -21.80 0.42 11.85
N VAL A 85 -21.93 1.66 12.34
CA VAL A 85 -23.09 2.50 12.09
C VAL A 85 -23.07 2.73 10.58
N THR A 86 -23.74 1.85 9.84
CA THR A 86 -23.84 1.97 8.39
C THR A 86 -24.53 3.30 8.13
N PRO A 87 -23.86 4.26 7.47
CA PRO A 87 -24.48 5.55 7.23
C PRO A 87 -25.73 5.33 6.38
N THR A 88 -26.87 5.84 6.84
CA THR A 88 -28.14 5.78 6.11
C THR A 88 -28.34 7.07 5.33
N ARG A 89 -28.92 6.97 4.12
CA ARG A 89 -29.31 8.13 3.30
C ARG A 89 -30.74 7.96 2.79
N ALA A 90 -31.45 9.07 2.62
CA ALA A 90 -32.77 9.06 2.01
C ALA A 90 -32.67 8.97 0.48
N CYS A 91 -33.52 8.15 -0.14
CA CYS A 91 -33.63 8.07 -1.59
C CYS A 91 -34.22 9.35 -2.19
N ARG A 92 -33.63 9.90 -3.27
CA ARG A 92 -34.21 11.08 -3.96
C ARG A 92 -35.56 10.85 -4.62
N HIS A 93 -35.90 9.60 -4.96
CA HIS A 93 -37.14 9.27 -5.66
C HIS A 93 -38.27 8.92 -4.67
N CYS A 94 -38.03 8.00 -3.72
CA CYS A 94 -39.06 7.53 -2.80
C CYS A 94 -38.92 8.05 -1.35
N GLY A 95 -37.83 8.74 -1.00
CA GLY A 95 -37.61 9.24 0.36
C GLY A 95 -37.18 8.20 1.40
N GLU A 96 -37.30 6.91 1.10
CA GLU A 96 -36.96 5.83 2.05
C GLU A 96 -35.48 5.85 2.46
N PRO A 97 -35.18 5.70 3.77
CA PRO A 97 -33.81 5.58 4.26
C PRO A 97 -33.22 4.22 3.88
N PHE A 98 -32.03 4.22 3.28
CA PHE A 98 -31.34 2.99 2.90
C PHE A 98 -29.86 3.03 3.36
N PRO A 99 -29.28 1.87 3.71
CA PRO A 99 -27.88 1.79 4.12
C PRO A 99 -26.97 2.00 2.92
N VAL A 100 -26.00 2.90 3.02
CA VAL A 100 -24.94 3.04 2.01
C VAL A 100 -23.69 2.29 2.46
N GLN A 101 -23.28 1.29 1.69
CA GLN A 101 -22.01 0.59 1.91
C GLN A 101 -20.91 1.36 1.18
N GLY A 102 -20.00 1.98 1.94
CA GLY A 102 -18.81 2.68 1.46
C GLY A 102 -18.99 4.18 1.13
N GLU A 103 -17.88 4.86 0.84
CA GLU A 103 -17.81 6.30 0.52
C GLU A 103 -18.32 6.66 -0.89
N GLY A 104 -19.31 5.92 -1.39
CA GLY A 104 -19.93 6.16 -2.68
C GLY A 104 -20.99 7.26 -2.63
N ARG A 105 -21.12 8.07 -3.70
CA ARG A 105 -22.23 9.04 -3.88
C ARG A 105 -23.56 8.35 -4.28
N TRP A 106 -23.98 7.32 -3.54
CA TRP A 106 -25.29 6.69 -3.76
C TRP A 106 -26.42 7.66 -3.38
N ARG A 107 -27.40 7.80 -4.28
CA ARG A 107 -28.56 8.72 -4.14
C ARG A 107 -29.92 8.02 -4.22
N TYR A 108 -29.92 6.73 -4.56
CA TYR A 108 -31.12 5.93 -4.81
C TYR A 108 -31.00 4.60 -4.09
N CYS A 109 -32.11 4.15 -3.47
CA CYS A 109 -32.17 2.86 -2.77
C CYS A 109 -32.14 1.66 -3.72
N SER A 110 -32.52 1.85 -4.98
CA SER A 110 -32.55 0.80 -6.00
C SER A 110 -32.35 1.36 -7.40
N ASN A 111 -31.99 0.48 -8.34
CA ASN A 111 -31.92 0.83 -9.77
C ASN A 111 -33.30 1.24 -10.34
N ALA A 112 -34.40 0.74 -9.78
CA ALA A 112 -35.75 1.13 -10.19
C ALA A 112 -36.01 2.63 -9.91
N CYS A 113 -35.68 3.10 -8.71
CA CYS A 113 -35.77 4.51 -8.35
C CYS A 113 -34.85 5.40 -9.19
N ARG A 114 -33.67 4.89 -9.56
CA ARG A 114 -32.75 5.59 -10.46
C ARG A 114 -33.29 5.71 -11.89
N ALA A 115 -33.96 4.67 -12.38
CA ALA A 115 -34.55 4.66 -13.71
C ALA A 115 -35.80 5.56 -13.79
N ALA A 116 -36.61 5.58 -12.74
CA ALA A 116 -37.81 6.42 -12.66
C ALA A 116 -37.49 7.93 -12.55
N ASP A 117 -36.41 8.30 -11.84
CA ASP A 117 -35.92 9.68 -11.78
C ASP A 117 -35.12 10.11 -13.04
N ARG A 118 -34.98 9.22 -14.04
CA ARG A 118 -34.33 9.58 -15.29
C ARG A 118 -35.34 10.34 -16.15
N PRO A 119 -35.10 11.62 -16.51
CA PRO A 119 -35.93 12.28 -17.49
C PRO A 119 -35.89 11.45 -18.77
N SER A 120 -37.07 11.13 -19.32
CA SER A 120 -37.20 10.47 -20.61
C SER A 120 -36.42 11.29 -21.63
N ALA A 121 -35.24 10.79 -22.01
CA ALA A 121 -34.44 11.46 -23.01
C ALA A 121 -35.29 11.56 -24.29
N PRO A 122 -35.36 12.72 -24.95
CA PRO A 122 -35.98 12.79 -26.26
C PRO A 122 -35.27 11.78 -27.19
N PRO A 123 -35.98 11.11 -28.11
CA PRO A 123 -35.40 10.10 -28.97
C PRO A 123 -34.20 10.71 -29.71
N ALA A 124 -33.08 9.99 -29.68
CA ALA A 124 -31.81 10.40 -30.25
C ALA A 124 -31.99 10.85 -31.71
N GLN A 125 -31.85 12.15 -31.97
CA GLN A 125 -31.65 12.64 -33.33
C GLN A 125 -30.25 12.23 -33.79
N GLY A 126 -30.17 11.56 -34.94
CA GLY A 126 -28.94 11.48 -35.73
C GLY A 126 -28.20 10.14 -35.67
N SER A 127 -28.75 9.14 -36.36
CA SER A 127 -28.00 7.98 -36.86
C SER A 127 -26.82 8.47 -37.72
N MET A 128 -25.59 8.25 -37.26
CA MET A 128 -24.33 8.51 -37.97
C MET A 128 -24.11 7.52 -39.14
N ARG A 129 -25.18 7.15 -39.86
CA ARG A 129 -25.13 6.20 -40.99
C ARG A 129 -25.28 6.87 -42.36
N ASP A 130 -25.61 8.16 -42.42
CA ASP A 130 -25.71 8.93 -43.68
C ASP A 130 -24.53 9.89 -43.86
N ARG A 131 -23.31 9.35 -43.87
CA ARG A 131 -22.14 10.11 -44.34
C ARG A 131 -21.73 9.58 -45.72
N PRO A 132 -22.03 10.29 -46.82
CA PRO A 132 -21.59 9.84 -48.14
C PRO A 132 -20.05 9.85 -48.21
N HIS A 133 -19.48 8.73 -48.66
CA HIS A 133 -18.07 8.57 -48.93
C HIS A 133 -17.65 9.60 -49.98
N ARG A 134 -16.85 10.60 -49.57
CA ARG A 134 -16.19 11.51 -50.50
C ARG A 134 -15.14 10.73 -51.27
N THR A 135 -15.48 10.40 -52.50
CA THR A 135 -14.60 9.80 -53.52
C THR A 135 -13.28 10.56 -53.63
N LEU A 136 -12.17 9.90 -53.32
CA LEU A 136 -10.85 10.28 -53.80
C LEU A 136 -10.71 9.77 -55.24
N LEU A 137 -11.28 10.54 -56.18
CA LEU A 137 -10.91 10.41 -57.59
C LEU A 137 -9.59 11.13 -57.80
N GLY A 138 -8.62 10.41 -58.36
CA GLY A 138 -7.33 10.93 -58.77
C GLY A 138 -7.43 11.99 -59.87
N SER A 139 -6.40 12.82 -59.92
CA SER A 139 -6.02 13.69 -61.05
C SER A 139 -4.53 13.93 -60.82
N LYS A 140 -3.68 13.16 -61.51
CA LYS A 140 -2.95 13.55 -62.73
C LYS A 140 -1.81 14.51 -62.44
#